data_AF-A0A536VG02-F1
#
_entry.id   AF-A0A536VG02-F1
#
_cell.length_a   1.000
_cell.length_b   1.000
_cell.length_c   1.000
_cell.angle_alpha   90.00
_cell.angle_beta   90.00
_cell.angle_gamma   90.00
#
_symmetry.space_group_name_H-M   'P 1'
#
loop_
_entity.id
_entity.type
_entity.pdbx_description
1 polymer ?
#
loop_
_entity_poly.entity_id
_entity_poly.type
_entity_poly.pdbx_seq_one_letter_code
_entity_poly.pdbx_strand_id
1 'polypeptide(L)'
;MTMSLGVPAGASRPNQELASKPGNGPASAIVGRSGTAALRWVVAAWCLAALAVLAKGLIGVVLPALIVAPWLLAQRRWRELLRLLHPLGLLAFAILALPWFVAMQQRYAGFFDYFIVEQHFRRFALMTFNNVRPAWFFVVMLPLVTLPWSAWLPLAWRERAAIGGSSSSSASSRCRARS
;
A
#
# COMPACT_ATOMS: atom_id res chain seq x y z
N MET A 1 -41.27 -74.53 -14.56
CA MET A 1 -41.66 -73.47 -13.59
C MET A 1 -40.40 -72.66 -13.34
N THR A 2 -40.19 -71.42 -13.75
CA THR A 2 -40.98 -70.25 -14.21
C THR A 2 -40.01 -69.45 -15.11
N MET A 3 -40.24 -69.21 -16.41
CA MET A 3 -41.11 -68.21 -17.04
C MET A 3 -41.12 -66.82 -16.39
N SER A 4 -41.10 -65.79 -17.27
CA SER A 4 -41.43 -64.37 -17.05
C SER A 4 -40.38 -63.48 -16.38
N LEU A 5 -40.09 -62.24 -16.78
CA LEU A 5 -40.59 -61.25 -17.75
C LEU A 5 -39.37 -60.31 -17.99
N GLY A 6 -39.03 -59.83 -19.19
CA GLY A 6 -39.78 -58.83 -19.96
C GLY A 6 -39.11 -57.45 -19.81
N VAL A 7 -38.89 -56.76 -20.95
CA VAL A 7 -39.08 -55.30 -21.21
C VAL A 7 -38.09 -54.81 -22.31
N PRO A 8 -38.53 -53.95 -23.26
CA PRO A 8 -38.07 -53.98 -24.65
C PRO A 8 -37.20 -52.78 -25.08
N ALA A 9 -36.80 -52.83 -26.36
CA ALA A 9 -36.16 -51.78 -27.13
C ALA A 9 -36.88 -50.42 -27.04
N GLY A 10 -36.12 -49.32 -26.95
CA GLY A 10 -36.69 -47.99 -27.05
C GLY A 10 -35.76 -46.85 -26.68
N ALA A 11 -35.02 -46.38 -27.69
CA ALA A 11 -35.03 -44.97 -28.07
C ALA A 11 -34.37 -43.92 -27.13
N SER A 12 -33.34 -43.27 -27.70
CA SER A 12 -33.27 -41.80 -27.79
C SER A 12 -32.79 -41.02 -26.56
N ARG A 13 -31.49 -40.69 -26.54
CA ARG A 13 -30.92 -39.34 -26.83
C ARG A 13 -29.54 -39.18 -26.19
N PRO A 14 -28.45 -39.03 -26.97
CA PRO A 14 -27.19 -38.54 -26.42
C PRO A 14 -27.33 -37.05 -26.09
N ASN A 15 -27.01 -36.68 -24.85
CA ASN A 15 -26.40 -35.40 -24.50
C ASN A 15 -27.01 -34.12 -25.14
N GLN A 16 -28.31 -33.87 -24.95
CA GLN A 16 -28.88 -32.55 -25.21
C GLN A 16 -29.00 -31.65 -23.95
N GLU A 17 -28.51 -32.10 -22.79
CA GLU A 17 -28.48 -31.28 -21.57
C GLU A 17 -27.17 -30.50 -21.38
N LEU A 18 -26.27 -30.51 -22.38
CA LEU A 18 -25.11 -29.60 -22.42
C LEU A 18 -25.38 -28.29 -23.16
N ALA A 19 -26.64 -28.02 -23.54
CA ALA A 19 -27.04 -26.85 -24.33
C ALA A 19 -27.98 -25.87 -23.61
N SER A 20 -27.94 -25.78 -22.27
CA SER A 20 -28.82 -24.84 -21.54
C SER A 20 -28.24 -24.30 -20.23
N LYS A 21 -27.24 -23.43 -20.34
CA LYS A 21 -27.19 -22.15 -19.60
C LYS A 21 -25.89 -21.40 -19.89
N PRO A 22 -25.90 -20.27 -20.60
CA PRO A 22 -24.94 -19.23 -20.26
C PRO A 22 -25.28 -18.83 -18.82
N GLY A 23 -24.46 -19.27 -17.86
CA GLY A 23 -24.53 -18.83 -16.48
C GLY A 23 -24.22 -17.34 -16.41
N ASN A 24 -25.26 -16.52 -16.56
CA ASN A 24 -25.35 -15.16 -16.05
C ASN A 24 -25.36 -15.21 -14.51
N GLY A 25 -24.26 -15.70 -13.93
CA GLY A 25 -23.98 -15.58 -12.51
C GLY A 25 -23.55 -14.14 -12.19
N PRO A 26 -23.84 -13.62 -10.97
CA PRO A 26 -23.40 -12.31 -10.51
C PRO A 26 -21.86 -12.16 -10.45
N ALA A 27 -21.11 -13.23 -10.70
CA ALA A 27 -19.65 -13.26 -10.69
C ALA A 27 -19.00 -12.35 -11.76
N SER A 28 -19.64 -12.14 -12.92
CA SER A 28 -19.11 -11.24 -13.95
C SER A 28 -19.35 -9.76 -13.65
N ALA A 29 -20.25 -9.42 -12.71
CA ALA A 29 -20.51 -8.05 -12.29
C ALA A 29 -19.46 -7.49 -11.30
N ILE A 30 -18.60 -8.35 -10.75
CA ILE A 30 -17.56 -7.96 -9.77
C ILE A 30 -16.27 -7.49 -10.49
N VAL A 31 -16.07 -7.88 -11.75
CA VAL A 31 -14.86 -7.62 -12.54
C VAL A 31 -14.99 -6.30 -13.34
N GLY A 32 -15.37 -5.21 -12.68
CA GLY A 32 -15.63 -3.94 -13.38
C GLY A 32 -15.45 -2.63 -12.59
N ARG A 33 -14.91 -2.65 -11.37
CA ARG A 33 -14.78 -1.42 -10.53
C ARG A 33 -13.35 -0.99 -10.20
N SER A 34 -12.34 -1.48 -10.93
CA SER A 34 -10.93 -1.20 -10.63
C SER A 34 -10.56 0.28 -10.79
N GLY A 35 -11.25 1.04 -11.64
CA GLY A 35 -10.97 2.46 -11.86
C GLY A 35 -11.51 3.39 -10.77
N THR A 36 -12.76 3.20 -10.34
CA THR A 36 -13.41 4.08 -9.35
C THR A 36 -12.94 3.79 -7.94
N ALA A 37 -12.68 2.52 -7.60
CA ALA A 37 -12.11 2.17 -6.29
C ALA A 37 -10.72 2.79 -6.10
N ALA A 38 -9.86 2.73 -7.12
CA ALA A 38 -8.53 3.34 -7.08
C ALA A 38 -8.61 4.86 -6.90
N LEU A 39 -9.49 5.54 -7.63
CA LEU A 39 -9.67 6.99 -7.51
C LEU A 39 -10.18 7.40 -6.13
N ARG A 40 -11.12 6.64 -5.54
CA ARG A 40 -11.62 6.88 -4.17
C ARG A 40 -10.49 6.84 -3.14
N TRP A 41 -9.58 5.87 -3.26
CA TRP A 41 -8.42 5.77 -2.37
C TRP A 41 -7.43 6.91 -2.57
N VAL A 42 -7.20 7.35 -3.83
CA VAL A 42 -6.35 8.52 -4.12
C VAL A 42 -6.95 9.78 -3.50
N VAL A 43 -8.26 10.03 -3.68
CA VAL A 43 -8.94 11.18 -3.08
C VAL A 43 -8.88 11.11 -1.55
N ALA A 44 -9.14 9.95 -0.95
CA ALA A 44 -9.03 9.76 0.49
C ALA A 44 -7.61 10.05 1.01
N ALA A 45 -6.58 9.59 0.29
CA ALA A 45 -5.19 9.87 0.64
C ALA A 45 -4.88 11.37 0.60
N TRP A 46 -5.38 12.10 -0.41
CA TRP A 46 -5.24 13.56 -0.50
C TRP A 46 -6.02 14.30 0.60
N CYS A 47 -7.21 13.85 0.97
CA CYS A 47 -7.95 14.40 2.10
C CYS A 47 -7.19 14.22 3.43
N LEU A 48 -6.65 13.02 3.66
CA LEU A 48 -5.81 12.75 4.85
C LEU A 48 -4.53 13.57 4.84
N ALA A 49 -3.91 13.76 3.67
CA ALA A 49 -2.76 14.65 3.52
C ALA A 49 -3.12 16.10 3.86
N ALA A 50 -4.28 16.60 3.43
CA ALA A 50 -4.77 17.94 3.79
C ALA A 50 -4.97 18.09 5.30
N LEU A 51 -5.58 17.08 5.94
CA LEU A 51 -5.76 17.05 7.39
C LEU A 51 -4.42 17.00 8.13
N ALA A 52 -3.44 16.23 7.64
CA ALA A 52 -2.10 16.18 8.20
C ALA A 52 -1.39 17.55 8.10
N VAL A 53 -1.57 18.25 6.98
CA VAL A 53 -1.04 19.62 6.78
C VAL A 53 -1.67 20.61 7.75
N LEU A 54 -2.98 20.52 7.99
CA LEU A 54 -3.64 21.35 9.01
C LEU A 54 -3.18 21.01 10.44
N ALA A 55 -2.94 19.73 10.74
CA ALA A 55 -2.58 19.29 12.09
C ALA A 55 -1.13 19.59 12.48
N LYS A 56 -0.17 19.41 11.55
CA LYS A 56 1.27 19.46 11.85
C LYS A 56 2.07 20.36 10.92
N GLY A 57 1.45 20.91 9.88
CA GLY A 57 2.08 21.71 8.84
C GLY A 57 2.57 20.90 7.65
N LEU A 58 3.33 21.56 6.77
CA LEU A 58 3.72 21.02 5.46
C LEU A 58 4.50 19.69 5.57
N ILE A 59 5.19 19.47 6.69
CA ILE A 59 5.93 18.23 6.96
C ILE A 59 5.06 16.97 6.93
N GLY A 60 3.77 17.09 7.25
CA GLY A 60 2.81 15.97 7.28
C GLY A 60 2.58 15.32 5.91
N VAL A 61 2.68 16.10 4.82
CA VAL A 61 2.61 15.59 3.44
C VAL A 61 3.99 15.38 2.83
N VAL A 62 4.99 16.19 3.21
CA VAL A 62 6.35 16.08 2.67
C VAL A 62 6.99 14.75 3.03
N LEU A 63 6.85 14.23 4.25
CA LEU A 63 7.42 12.94 4.64
C LEU A 63 6.90 11.75 3.82
N PRO A 64 5.57 11.52 3.70
CA PRO A 64 5.08 10.42 2.88
C PRO A 64 5.42 10.62 1.40
N ALA A 65 5.40 11.86 0.89
CA ALA A 65 5.85 12.15 -0.47
C ALA A 65 7.34 11.81 -0.67
N LEU A 66 8.19 12.13 0.30
CA LEU A 66 9.64 11.85 0.28
C LEU A 66 9.94 10.35 0.38
N ILE A 67 9.04 9.53 0.91
CA ILE A 67 9.22 8.06 0.92
C ILE A 67 8.68 7.45 -0.38
N VAL A 68 7.47 7.84 -0.78
CA VAL A 68 6.74 7.24 -1.90
C VAL A 68 7.34 7.64 -3.25
N ALA A 69 7.72 8.91 -3.43
CA ALA A 69 8.26 9.42 -4.69
C ALA A 69 9.58 8.76 -5.10
N PRO A 70 10.65 8.71 -4.28
CA PRO A 70 11.88 8.05 -4.67
C PRO A 70 11.73 6.52 -4.80
N TRP A 71 10.81 5.90 -4.05
CA TRP A 71 10.52 4.47 -4.21
C TRP A 71 9.86 4.16 -5.57
N LEU A 72 8.86 4.95 -5.97
CA LEU A 72 8.25 4.87 -7.30
C LEU A 72 9.25 5.19 -8.43
N LEU A 73 10.11 6.17 -8.17
CA LEU A 73 11.20 6.57 -9.06
C LEU A 73 12.19 5.43 -9.28
N ALA A 74 12.62 4.78 -8.18
CA ALA A 74 13.52 3.63 -8.22
C ALA A 74 12.92 2.44 -8.99
N GLN A 75 11.59 2.27 -8.92
CA GLN A 75 10.88 1.26 -9.72
C GLN A 75 10.58 1.69 -11.17
N ARG A 76 10.99 2.90 -11.59
CA ARG A 76 10.68 3.50 -12.91
C ARG A 76 9.17 3.55 -13.22
N ARG A 77 8.31 3.61 -12.20
CA ARG A 77 6.84 3.60 -12.35
C ARG A 77 6.24 5.02 -12.40
N TRP A 78 6.78 5.86 -13.27
CA TRP A 78 6.38 7.28 -13.41
C TRP A 78 4.88 7.50 -13.68
N ARG A 79 4.26 6.59 -14.42
CA ARG A 79 2.82 6.65 -14.74
C ARG A 79 1.94 6.51 -13.50
N GLU A 80 2.41 5.76 -12.50
CA GLU A 80 1.67 5.62 -11.24
C GLU A 80 1.82 6.88 -10.39
N LEU A 81 2.99 7.53 -10.41
CA LEU A 81 3.16 8.83 -9.76
C LEU A 81 2.18 9.86 -10.32
N LEU A 82 1.99 9.90 -11.64
CA LEU A 82 0.98 10.76 -12.28
C LEU A 82 -0.45 10.39 -11.89
N ARG A 83 -0.75 9.09 -11.68
CA ARG A 83 -2.06 8.64 -11.15
C ARG A 83 -2.26 9.01 -9.68
N LEU A 84 -1.20 9.05 -8.87
CA LEU A 84 -1.25 9.56 -7.51
C LEU A 84 -1.49 11.08 -7.49
N LEU A 85 -0.88 11.84 -8.40
CA LEU A 85 -1.14 13.26 -8.63
C LEU A 85 -2.42 13.51 -9.44
N HIS A 86 -3.45 12.68 -9.27
CA HIS A 86 -4.71 12.86 -9.97
C HIS A 86 -5.29 14.26 -9.66
N PRO A 87 -5.73 15.04 -10.66
CA PRO A 87 -6.20 16.41 -10.47
C PRO A 87 -7.37 16.49 -9.47
N LEU A 88 -8.22 15.46 -9.44
CA LEU A 88 -9.33 15.36 -8.48
C LEU A 88 -8.86 15.28 -7.01
N GLY A 89 -7.75 14.59 -6.76
CA GLY A 89 -7.14 14.51 -5.42
C GLY A 89 -6.50 15.84 -5.02
N LEU A 90 -5.79 16.47 -5.94
CA LEU A 90 -5.25 17.82 -5.75
C LEU A 90 -6.35 18.86 -5.50
N LEU A 91 -7.48 18.76 -6.21
CA LEU A 91 -8.65 19.61 -6.01
C LEU A 91 -9.25 19.40 -4.61
N ALA A 92 -9.40 18.15 -4.17
CA ALA A 92 -9.88 17.85 -2.83
C ALA A 92 -8.93 18.42 -1.76
N PHE A 93 -7.62 18.21 -1.92
CA PHE A 93 -6.61 18.79 -1.03
C PHE A 93 -6.69 20.33 -1.01
N ALA A 94 -6.81 20.95 -2.18
CA ALA A 94 -6.96 22.39 -2.31
C ALA A 94 -8.19 22.90 -1.55
N ILE A 95 -9.35 22.30 -1.77
CA ILE A 95 -10.61 22.71 -1.11
C ILE A 95 -10.52 22.57 0.41
N LEU A 96 -9.83 21.56 0.94
CA LEU A 96 -9.67 21.39 2.38
C LEU A 96 -8.61 22.34 2.98
N ALA A 97 -7.45 22.47 2.33
CA ALA A 97 -6.30 23.16 2.89
C ALA A 97 -6.31 24.66 2.59
N LEU A 98 -6.56 25.06 1.34
CA LEU A 98 -6.42 26.46 0.91
C LEU A 98 -7.30 27.44 1.69
N PRO A 99 -8.58 27.17 2.00
CA PRO A 99 -9.41 28.17 2.67
C PRO A 99 -8.82 28.65 4.00
N TRP A 100 -8.26 27.72 4.79
CA TRP A 100 -7.63 28.04 6.06
C TRP A 100 -6.33 28.84 5.87
N PHE A 101 -5.48 28.41 4.93
CA PHE A 101 -4.23 29.11 4.62
C PHE A 101 -4.46 30.53 4.08
N VAL A 102 -5.46 30.70 3.20
CA VAL A 102 -5.84 32.00 2.66
C VAL A 102 -6.38 32.90 3.76
N ALA A 103 -7.25 32.40 4.64
CA ALA A 103 -7.76 33.17 5.77
C ALA A 103 -6.64 33.60 6.73
N MET A 104 -5.65 32.73 6.98
CA MET A 104 -4.49 33.08 7.82
C MET A 104 -3.61 34.14 7.17
N GLN A 105 -3.33 34.02 5.87
CA GLN A 105 -2.52 35.01 5.16
C GLN A 105 -3.20 36.39 5.10
N GLN A 106 -4.53 36.43 4.95
CA GLN A 106 -5.28 37.69 4.97
C GLN A 106 -5.26 38.37 6.34
N ARG A 107 -5.25 37.57 7.42
CA ARG A 107 -5.25 38.08 8.79
C ARG A 107 -3.85 38.46 9.29
N TYR A 108 -2.82 37.79 8.79
CA TYR A 108 -1.42 38.00 9.15
C TYR A 108 -0.56 38.10 7.88
N ALA A 109 -0.26 39.32 7.47
CA ALA A 109 0.66 39.57 6.36
C ALA A 109 2.05 38.97 6.68
N GLY A 110 2.55 38.09 5.82
CA GLY A 110 3.84 37.40 6.01
C GLY A 110 3.75 36.04 6.71
N PHE A 111 2.55 35.49 6.91
CA PHE A 111 2.37 34.15 7.50
C PHE A 111 3.12 33.06 6.73
N PHE A 112 3.07 33.05 5.38
CA PHE A 112 3.76 32.04 4.59
C PHE A 112 5.29 32.07 4.76
N ASP A 113 5.91 33.24 4.80
CA ASP A 113 7.36 33.37 5.00
C ASP A 113 7.77 32.85 6.37
N TYR A 114 7.04 33.24 7.43
CA TYR A 114 7.29 32.71 8.76
C TYR A 114 7.03 31.19 8.85
N PHE A 115 5.93 30.72 8.26
CA PHE A 115 5.54 29.31 8.34
C PHE A 115 6.46 28.39 7.55
N ILE A 116 6.89 28.77 6.34
CA ILE A 116 7.76 27.92 5.52
C ILE A 116 9.22 28.18 5.86
N VAL A 117 9.67 29.43 5.85
CA VAL A 117 11.09 29.75 5.99
C VAL A 117 11.54 29.59 7.45
N GLU A 118 10.86 30.22 8.41
CA GLU A 118 11.31 30.18 9.81
C GLU A 118 11.06 28.81 10.44
N GLN A 119 9.85 28.24 10.27
CA GLN A 119 9.49 26.99 10.95
C GLN A 119 10.01 25.72 10.26
N HIS A 120 10.16 25.71 8.93
CA HIS A 120 10.65 24.51 8.23
C HIS A 120 12.12 24.69 7.85
N PHE A 121 12.46 25.65 6.99
CA PHE A 121 13.85 25.77 6.52
C PHE A 121 14.81 26.10 7.64
N ARG A 122 14.50 27.07 8.50
CA ARG A 122 15.41 27.48 9.56
C ARG A 122 15.54 26.41 10.63
N ARG A 123 14.48 25.67 10.96
CA ARG A 123 14.56 24.52 11.89
C ARG A 123 15.28 23.30 11.31
N PHE A 124 15.16 23.02 10.01
CA PHE A 124 15.84 21.89 9.39
C PHE A 124 17.30 22.21 9.02
N ALA A 125 17.60 23.44 8.60
CA ALA A 125 18.92 23.87 8.14
C ALA A 125 19.81 24.42 9.26
N LEU A 126 19.25 25.16 10.24
CA LEU A 126 20.00 25.56 11.41
C LEU A 126 19.83 24.47 12.48
N MET A 127 20.83 23.62 12.63
CA MET A 127 21.02 22.64 13.73
C MET A 127 21.12 23.28 15.12
N THR A 128 20.61 24.50 15.31
CA THR A 128 20.85 25.34 16.49
C THR A 128 19.74 25.21 17.54
N PHE A 129 18.62 24.53 17.23
CA PHE A 129 17.53 24.34 18.22
C PHE A 129 17.63 23.05 19.02
N ASN A 130 18.27 23.20 20.19
CA ASN A 130 18.01 22.58 21.50
C ASN A 130 17.68 21.08 21.58
N ASN A 131 18.49 20.21 20.98
CA ASN A 131 18.83 18.85 21.44
C ASN A 131 19.43 18.09 20.24
N VAL A 132 20.61 18.48 19.77
CA VAL A 132 21.35 17.70 18.77
C VAL A 132 21.68 16.36 19.41
N ARG A 133 20.81 15.38 19.18
CA ARG A 133 21.03 14.02 19.65
C ARG A 133 21.95 13.35 18.65
N PRO A 134 22.95 12.61 19.13
CA PRO A 134 23.82 11.88 18.23
C PRO A 134 22.99 10.88 17.42
N ALA A 135 23.39 10.58 16.19
CA ALA A 135 22.63 9.72 15.28
C ALA A 135 22.30 8.33 15.89
N TRP A 136 23.17 7.82 16.78
CA TRP A 136 22.94 6.57 17.49
C TRP A 136 21.74 6.60 18.45
N PHE A 137 21.29 7.78 18.90
CA PHE A 137 20.12 7.92 19.78
C PHE A 137 18.88 7.29 19.15
N PHE A 138 18.66 7.53 17.85
CA PHE A 138 17.53 6.94 17.13
C PHE A 138 17.69 5.43 16.98
N VAL A 139 18.90 4.94 16.71
CA VAL A 139 19.18 3.49 16.58
C VAL A 139 18.86 2.74 17.87
N VAL A 140 19.09 3.34 19.03
CA VAL A 140 18.79 2.75 20.34
C VAL A 140 17.33 2.96 20.75
N MET A 141 16.75 4.14 20.51
CA MET A 141 15.38 4.44 20.90
C MET A 141 14.33 3.75 20.04
N LEU A 142 14.59 3.56 18.74
CA LEU A 142 13.63 2.89 17.85
C LEU A 142 13.26 1.50 18.35
N PRO A 143 14.21 0.60 18.70
CA PRO A 143 13.85 -0.71 19.24
C PRO A 143 13.25 -0.63 20.64
N LEU A 144 13.69 0.32 21.47
CA LEU A 144 13.19 0.50 22.83
C LEU A 144 11.72 0.93 22.87
N VAL A 145 11.34 1.88 22.02
CA VAL A 145 9.96 2.42 21.94
C VAL A 145 9.03 1.48 21.16
N THR A 146 9.58 0.53 20.39
CA THR A 146 8.81 -0.44 19.60
C THR A 146 8.81 -1.86 20.17
N LEU A 147 9.18 -2.05 21.45
CA LEU A 147 8.90 -3.31 22.16
C LEU A 147 7.37 -3.50 22.25
N PRO A 148 6.77 -4.68 21.94
CA PRO A 148 7.30 -6.03 21.70
C PRO A 148 7.74 -6.38 20.26
N TRP A 149 7.43 -5.56 19.25
CA TRP A 149 7.71 -5.89 17.84
C TRP A 149 9.20 -5.99 17.51
N SER A 150 10.05 -5.27 18.26
CA SER A 150 11.50 -5.40 18.13
C SER A 150 12.04 -6.79 18.48
N ALA A 151 11.34 -7.56 19.33
CA ALA A 151 11.72 -8.93 19.64
C ALA A 151 11.48 -9.90 18.46
N TRP A 152 10.62 -9.54 17.52
CA TRP A 152 10.34 -10.36 16.33
C TRP A 152 11.36 -10.17 15.20
N LEU A 153 12.11 -9.07 15.18
CA LEU A 153 13.19 -8.85 14.21
C LEU A 153 14.25 -9.98 14.20
N PRO A 154 14.85 -10.36 15.36
CA PRO A 154 15.79 -11.48 15.38
C PRO A 154 15.11 -12.84 15.12
N LEU A 155 13.84 -13.00 15.49
CA LEU A 155 13.10 -14.25 15.26
C LEU A 155 12.88 -14.49 13.75
N ALA A 156 12.44 -13.46 13.02
CA ALA A 156 12.25 -13.52 11.57
C ALA A 156 13.58 -13.74 10.81
N TRP A 157 14.71 -13.25 11.34
CA TRP A 157 16.03 -13.51 10.77
C TRP A 157 16.46 -14.97 10.94
N ARG A 158 16.16 -15.59 12.09
CA ARG A 158 16.45 -17.00 12.34
C ARG A 158 15.65 -17.93 11.42
N GLU A 159 14.37 -17.63 11.18
CA GLU A 159 13.52 -18.40 10.27
C GLU A 159 14.03 -18.34 8.82
N ARG A 160 14.44 -17.16 8.33
CA ARG A 160 15.03 -17.02 6.98
C ARG A 160 16.33 -17.81 6.82
N ALA A 161 17.19 -17.79 7.84
CA ALA A 161 18.44 -18.56 7.83
C ALA A 161 18.20 -20.09 7.83
N ALA A 162 17.20 -20.55 8.60
CA ALA A 162 16.82 -21.97 8.65
C ALA A 162 16.23 -22.47 7.31
N ILE A 163 15.46 -21.64 6.61
CA ILE A 163 14.91 -21.96 5.28
C ILE A 163 16.03 -22.03 4.23
N GLY A 164 17.03 -21.16 4.31
CA GLY A 164 18.20 -21.20 3.42
C GLY A 164 19.04 -22.48 3.57
N GLY A 165 19.26 -22.94 4.81
CA GLY A 165 20.11 -24.10 5.10
C GLY A 165 19.52 -25.48 4.76
N SER A 166 18.19 -25.62 4.73
CA SER A 166 17.57 -26.92 4.40
C SER A 166 17.58 -27.23 2.90
N SER A 167 17.63 -26.20 2.05
CA SER A 167 17.64 -26.34 0.59
C SER A 167 18.95 -26.95 0.04
N SER A 168 20.09 -26.65 0.66
CA SER A 168 21.40 -27.18 0.24
C SER A 168 21.63 -28.64 0.64
N SER A 169 21.09 -29.06 1.79
CA SER A 169 21.30 -30.41 2.32
C SER A 169 20.51 -31.48 1.54
N SER A 170 19.28 -31.17 1.12
CA SER A 170 18.41 -32.11 0.38
C SER A 170 18.78 -32.32 -1.11
N ALA A 171 19.61 -31.45 -1.68
CA ALA A 171 20.14 -31.60 -3.03
C ALA A 171 21.34 -32.58 -3.06
N SER A 172 22.18 -32.55 -2.02
CA SER A 172 23.37 -33.42 -1.94
C SER A 172 23.04 -34.89 -1.68
N SER A 173 21.99 -35.18 -0.89
CA SER A 173 21.56 -36.55 -0.58
C SER A 173 20.89 -37.24 -1.76
N ARG A 174 20.18 -36.50 -2.61
CA ARG A 174 19.56 -37.04 -3.84
C ARG A 174 20.57 -37.42 -4.92
N CYS A 175 21.71 -36.73 -5.02
CA CYS A 175 22.78 -37.12 -5.93
C CYS A 175 23.53 -38.37 -5.46
N ARG A 176 23.65 -38.59 -4.14
CA ARG A 176 24.33 -39.75 -3.56
C ARG A 176 23.50 -41.04 -3.60
N ALA A 177 22.17 -40.95 -3.63
CA ALA A 177 21.28 -42.10 -3.71
C ALA A 177 21.02 -42.62 -5.14
N ARG A 178 21.68 -42.04 -6.16
CA ARG A 178 21.45 -42.35 -7.59
C ARG A 178 22.69 -42.86 -8.32
N SER A 179 23.76 -43.18 -7.59
CA SER A 179 24.99 -43.84 -8.06
C SER A 179 25.07 -45.25 -7.50
#